data_AF-A0AA36LPC0-F1
#
_entry.id   AF-A0AA36LPC0-F1
#
_cell.length_a   1.000
_cell.length_b   1.000
_cell.length_c   1.000
_cell.angle_alpha   90.00
_cell.angle_beta   90.00
_cell.angle_gamma   90.00
#
_symmetry.space_group_name_H-M   'P 1'
#
loop_
_entity.id
_entity.type
_entity.pdbx_description
1 polymer ?
#
loop_
_entity_poly.entity_id
_entity_poly.type
_entity_poly.pdbx_seq_one_letter_code
_entity_poly.pdbx_strand_id
1 'polypeptide(L)'
;MRALPLCLLALSLTGCSMLQSKPSTTETPVKQPPPVTKTSPTVAPRPAPVKLYKSAEELVGKPFRDLGEVSGESCQSTVQDSPPSIATARKRMQTRASYMKANAVLLHQCEIQSGIPGCYQQAVCQGSALSVSSK
;
A
#
# COMPACT_ATOMS: atom_id res chain seq x y z
N MET A 1 -6.55 -49.63 -20.19
CA MET A 1 -6.60 -49.85 -21.65
C MET A 1 -7.98 -49.42 -22.15
N ARG A 2 -8.01 -48.49 -23.12
CA ARG A 2 -9.15 -47.95 -23.92
C ARG A 2 -10.06 -46.93 -23.20
N ALA A 3 -9.91 -45.61 -23.45
CA ALA A 3 -10.22 -44.80 -24.65
C ALA A 3 -11.64 -44.19 -24.52
N LEU A 4 -11.75 -42.91 -24.11
CA LEU A 4 -12.11 -41.70 -24.93
C LEU A 4 -13.60 -41.70 -25.39
N PRO A 5 -14.32 -40.56 -25.55
CA PRO A 5 -13.78 -39.23 -25.88
C PRO A 5 -14.51 -37.96 -25.31
N LEU A 6 -13.79 -36.84 -25.41
CA LEU A 6 -14.21 -35.51 -25.91
C LEU A 6 -15.61 -34.94 -25.55
N CYS A 7 -15.61 -33.87 -24.75
CA CYS A 7 -16.42 -32.69 -25.06
C CYS A 7 -15.62 -31.40 -24.71
N LEU A 8 -14.77 -31.02 -25.66
CA LEU A 8 -14.32 -29.64 -25.87
C LEU A 8 -15.51 -28.80 -26.35
N LEU A 9 -15.70 -27.61 -25.77
CA LEU A 9 -16.38 -26.42 -26.32
C LEU A 9 -16.21 -25.32 -25.24
N ALA A 10 -15.16 -24.50 -25.23
CA ALA A 10 -14.90 -23.36 -26.11
C ALA A 10 -16.11 -22.42 -26.27
N LEU A 11 -16.24 -21.43 -25.37
CA LEU A 11 -16.87 -20.15 -25.68
C LEU A 11 -16.05 -19.01 -25.06
N SER A 12 -15.01 -18.63 -25.78
CA SER A 12 -14.49 -17.26 -25.78
C SER A 12 -15.47 -16.37 -26.55
N LEU A 13 -16.10 -15.41 -25.88
CA LEU A 13 -16.61 -14.21 -26.55
C LEU A 13 -15.85 -12.99 -26.04
N THR A 14 -14.88 -12.60 -26.86
CA THR A 14 -14.23 -11.30 -26.96
C THR A 14 -15.25 -10.18 -27.18
N GLY A 15 -14.98 -8.99 -26.64
CA GLY A 15 -15.74 -7.79 -26.96
C GLY A 15 -15.16 -6.48 -26.41
N CYS A 16 -13.87 -6.22 -26.63
CA CYS A 16 -13.35 -4.84 -26.58
C CYS A 16 -13.90 -4.07 -27.79
N SER A 17 -14.63 -2.98 -27.56
CA SER A 17 -14.94 -2.01 -28.61
C SER A 17 -14.50 -0.61 -28.16
N MET A 18 -13.26 -0.29 -28.50
CA MET A 18 -12.85 1.08 -28.83
C MET A 18 -13.63 1.50 -30.08
N LEU A 19 -14.22 2.70 -30.07
CA LEU A 19 -14.27 3.64 -31.20
C LEU A 19 -15.22 4.78 -30.78
N GLN A 20 -14.73 6.01 -30.70
CA GLN A 20 -14.99 7.03 -31.74
C GLN A 20 -14.51 8.41 -31.25
N SER A 21 -13.25 8.73 -31.55
CA SER A 21 -12.81 10.11 -31.64
C SER A 21 -13.40 10.69 -32.94
N LYS A 22 -14.31 11.66 -32.84
CA LYS A 22 -14.62 12.57 -33.96
C LYS A 22 -13.92 13.91 -33.73
N PRO A 23 -13.17 14.42 -34.72
CA PRO A 23 -12.72 15.79 -34.73
C PRO A 23 -13.88 16.66 -35.24
N SER A 24 -14.26 17.68 -34.49
CA SER A 24 -15.01 18.81 -35.03
C SER A 24 -14.25 20.08 -34.69
N THR A 25 -13.37 20.46 -35.61
CA THR A 25 -13.10 21.87 -35.86
C THR A 25 -14.38 22.46 -36.42
N THR A 26 -15.05 23.32 -35.68
CA THR A 26 -15.86 24.42 -36.24
C THR A 26 -15.87 25.54 -35.20
N GLU A 27 -15.54 26.71 -35.71
CA GLU A 27 -15.18 27.92 -35.00
C GLU A 27 -16.39 28.71 -34.48
N THR A 28 -16.09 29.66 -33.56
CA THR A 28 -16.83 30.88 -33.16
C THR A 28 -18.09 30.76 -32.29
N PRO A 29 -18.47 31.81 -31.49
CA PRO A 29 -17.67 32.71 -30.67
C PRO A 29 -18.18 32.83 -29.21
N VAL A 30 -17.26 33.21 -28.32
CA VAL A 30 -17.39 33.78 -26.96
C VAL A 30 -18.81 34.01 -26.41
N LYS A 31 -19.17 33.27 -25.36
CA LYS A 31 -20.01 33.80 -24.27
C LYS A 31 -19.55 33.19 -22.94
N GLN A 32 -18.84 33.98 -22.13
CA GLN A 32 -18.35 33.59 -20.81
C GLN A 32 -19.50 33.16 -19.89
N PRO A 33 -19.47 31.94 -19.33
CA PRO A 33 -20.24 31.61 -18.14
C PRO A 33 -19.58 32.26 -16.89
N PRO A 34 -20.37 32.61 -15.86
CA PRO A 34 -19.86 33.18 -14.62
C PRO A 34 -18.82 32.26 -13.94
N PRO A 35 -17.90 32.81 -13.12
CA PRO A 35 -16.77 32.05 -12.59
C PRO A 35 -17.28 30.90 -11.72
N VAL A 36 -17.06 29.68 -12.20
CA VAL A 36 -17.27 28.47 -11.41
C VAL A 36 -16.25 28.52 -10.27
N THR A 37 -16.73 28.76 -9.06
CA THR A 37 -15.94 28.72 -7.83
C THR A 37 -15.24 27.36 -7.80
N LYS A 38 -13.92 27.38 -8.00
CA LYS A 38 -13.07 26.19 -7.94
C LYS A 38 -13.28 25.56 -6.56
N THR A 39 -14.02 24.46 -6.52
CA THR A 39 -14.10 23.63 -5.31
C THR A 39 -12.67 23.17 -5.04
N SER A 40 -12.09 23.64 -3.94
CA SER A 40 -10.73 23.26 -3.55
C SER A 40 -10.66 21.73 -3.47
N PRO A 41 -9.63 21.09 -4.06
CA PRO A 41 -9.49 19.65 -3.96
C PRO A 41 -9.36 19.29 -2.48
N THR A 42 -10.29 18.48 -1.97
CA THR A 42 -10.24 17.92 -0.62
C THR A 42 -8.88 17.22 -0.45
N VAL A 43 -8.03 17.77 0.40
CA VAL A 43 -6.70 17.20 0.69
C VAL A 43 -6.91 15.82 1.29
N ALA A 44 -6.36 14.80 0.64
CA ALA A 44 -6.41 13.43 1.14
C ALA A 44 -5.80 13.37 2.57
N PRO A 45 -6.44 12.67 3.53
CA PRO A 45 -5.92 12.56 4.89
C PRO A 45 -4.50 11.97 4.89
N ARG A 46 -3.56 12.67 5.53
CA ARG A 46 -2.19 12.17 5.72
C ARG A 46 -2.16 11.17 6.88
N PRO A 47 -1.37 10.09 6.80
CA PRO A 47 -1.17 9.19 7.94
C PRO A 47 -0.66 9.98 9.14
N ALA A 48 -1.23 9.71 10.32
CA ALA A 48 -0.77 10.30 11.57
C ALA A 48 0.68 9.87 11.84
N PRO A 49 1.51 10.75 12.43
CA PRO A 49 2.89 10.40 12.79
C PRO A 49 2.90 9.29 13.85
N VAL A 50 3.71 8.25 13.61
CA VAL A 50 3.84 7.07 14.48
C VAL A 50 5.26 6.98 15.00
N LYS A 51 5.44 7.07 16.32
CA LYS A 51 6.75 6.97 16.96
C LYS A 51 7.26 5.52 16.93
N LEU A 52 8.54 5.35 16.58
CA LEU A 52 9.17 4.04 16.63
C LEU A 52 9.95 3.87 17.94
N TYR A 53 9.62 2.84 18.68
CA TYR A 53 10.37 2.36 19.84
C TYR A 53 11.21 1.16 19.41
N LYS A 54 12.49 1.15 19.77
CA LYS A 54 13.39 0.03 19.42
C LYS A 54 13.48 -1.00 20.52
N SER A 55 13.09 -0.64 21.73
CA SER A 55 13.20 -1.49 22.90
C SER A 55 12.01 -1.27 23.84
N ALA A 56 11.67 -2.31 24.61
CA ALA A 56 10.52 -2.27 25.52
C ALA A 56 10.77 -1.35 26.72
N GLU A 57 12.02 -1.10 27.06
CA GLU A 57 12.45 -0.24 28.17
C GLU A 57 11.96 1.19 27.98
N GLU A 58 11.86 1.67 26.74
CA GLU A 58 11.34 3.00 26.41
C GLU A 58 9.85 3.17 26.74
N LEU A 59 9.13 2.05 26.92
CA LEU A 59 7.71 2.00 27.29
C LEU A 59 7.50 1.77 28.79
N VAL A 60 8.56 1.48 29.55
CA VAL A 60 8.45 1.28 31.00
C VAL A 60 7.95 2.57 31.66
N GLY A 61 6.94 2.43 32.51
CA GLY A 61 6.29 3.56 33.18
C GLY A 61 5.36 4.40 32.28
N LYS A 62 5.21 4.06 31.00
CA LYS A 62 4.25 4.71 30.10
C LYS A 62 3.03 3.80 29.95
N PRO A 63 1.83 4.23 30.37
CA PRO A 63 0.63 3.45 30.09
C PRO A 63 0.38 3.41 28.58
N PHE A 64 0.25 2.21 28.02
CA PHE A 64 -0.07 2.01 26.61
C PHE A 64 -1.13 0.92 26.44
N ARG A 65 -1.85 1.00 25.34
CA ARG A 65 -2.76 -0.04 24.86
C ARG A 65 -2.15 -0.71 23.64
N ASP A 66 -2.12 -2.03 23.65
CA ASP A 66 -1.79 -2.80 22.45
C ASP A 66 -2.97 -2.81 21.48
N LEU A 67 -2.69 -2.48 20.21
CA LEU A 67 -3.65 -2.47 19.12
C LEU A 67 -3.49 -3.67 18.18
N GLY A 68 -2.41 -4.45 18.34
CA GLY A 68 -2.11 -5.65 17.57
C GLY A 68 -0.78 -5.58 16.82
N GLU A 69 -0.40 -6.69 16.21
CA GLU A 69 0.83 -6.80 15.44
C GLU A 69 0.71 -6.11 14.07
N VAL A 70 1.82 -5.53 13.64
CA VAL A 70 1.98 -4.89 12.35
C VAL A 70 3.26 -5.34 11.69
N SER A 71 3.20 -5.55 10.38
CA SER A 71 4.36 -5.86 9.56
C SER A 71 4.45 -4.88 8.40
N GLY A 72 5.63 -4.74 7.82
CA GLY A 72 5.82 -4.04 6.57
C GLY A 72 6.96 -4.64 5.78
N GLU A 73 6.77 -4.78 4.48
CA GLU A 73 7.73 -5.44 3.60
C GLU A 73 8.15 -4.57 2.41
N SER A 74 9.38 -4.79 1.93
CA SER A 74 9.90 -4.27 0.68
C SER A 74 10.38 -5.45 -0.15
N CYS A 75 9.65 -5.76 -1.22
CA CYS A 75 9.93 -6.87 -2.12
C CYS A 75 10.74 -6.39 -3.33
N GLN A 76 11.78 -7.15 -3.68
CA GLN A 76 12.46 -7.10 -4.96
C GLN A 76 12.00 -8.33 -5.75
N SER A 77 11.18 -8.13 -6.79
CA SER A 77 10.57 -9.24 -7.55
C SER A 77 11.60 -9.96 -8.43
N THR A 78 12.46 -9.19 -9.10
CA THR A 78 13.52 -9.69 -9.99
C THR A 78 14.87 -9.10 -9.60
N VAL A 79 15.97 -9.72 -10.04
CA VAL A 79 17.34 -9.26 -9.73
C VAL A 79 17.62 -7.86 -10.30
N GLN A 80 16.92 -7.47 -11.36
CA GLN A 80 17.02 -6.19 -12.03
C GLN A 80 16.26 -5.07 -11.30
N ASP A 81 15.29 -5.42 -10.45
CA ASP A 81 14.58 -4.44 -9.64
C ASP A 81 15.48 -3.85 -8.55
N SER A 82 15.07 -2.71 -8.00
CA SER A 82 15.78 -2.09 -6.87
C SER A 82 15.88 -3.07 -5.69
N PRO A 83 17.05 -3.15 -5.02
CA PRO A 83 17.22 -4.02 -3.85
C PRO A 83 16.20 -3.72 -2.75
N PRO A 84 15.83 -4.72 -1.94
CA PRO A 84 14.88 -4.51 -0.85
C PRO A 84 15.49 -3.62 0.23
N SER A 85 14.67 -2.71 0.78
CA SER A 85 15.12 -1.73 1.79
C SER A 85 14.40 -1.90 3.12
N ILE A 86 15.18 -2.06 4.19
CA ILE A 86 14.69 -2.11 5.57
C ILE A 86 14.03 -0.79 5.96
N ALA A 87 14.52 0.35 5.45
CA ALA A 87 13.92 1.65 5.72
C ALA A 87 12.50 1.74 5.12
N THR A 88 12.32 1.22 3.91
CA THR A 88 11.00 1.15 3.24
C THR A 88 10.06 0.20 3.97
N ALA A 89 10.52 -0.99 4.33
CA ALA A 89 9.77 -1.98 5.11
C ALA A 89 9.27 -1.37 6.44
N ARG A 90 10.17 -0.72 7.19
CA ARG A 90 9.85 -0.03 8.45
C ARG A 90 8.83 1.10 8.28
N LYS A 91 8.97 1.91 7.23
CA LYS A 91 8.01 2.99 6.93
C LYS A 91 6.62 2.44 6.60
N ARG A 92 6.55 1.35 5.83
CA ARG A 92 5.30 0.65 5.50
C ARG A 92 4.64 0.07 6.76
N MET A 93 5.43 -0.54 7.65
CA MET A 93 4.96 -1.01 8.96
C MET A 93 4.37 0.14 9.80
N GLN A 94 5.08 1.28 9.92
CA GLN A 94 4.57 2.46 10.64
C GLN A 94 3.29 3.02 10.02
N THR A 95 3.19 2.99 8.69
CA THR A 95 2.00 3.46 7.97
C THR A 95 0.80 2.53 8.25
N ARG A 96 1.01 1.21 8.25
CA ARG A 96 -0.02 0.23 8.65
C ARG A 96 -0.47 0.43 10.10
N ALA A 97 0.46 0.68 11.02
CA ALA A 97 0.13 1.03 12.40
C ALA A 97 -0.71 2.32 12.51
N SER A 98 -0.38 3.33 11.69
CA SER A 98 -1.17 4.58 11.61
C SER A 98 -2.62 4.32 11.21
N TYR A 99 -2.87 3.41 10.27
CA TYR A 99 -4.23 3.00 9.89
C TYR A 99 -4.99 2.27 11.01
N MET A 100 -4.27 1.64 11.94
CA MET A 100 -4.84 1.07 13.16
C MET A 100 -5.07 2.10 14.27
N LYS A 101 -4.86 3.41 13.98
CA LYS A 101 -4.94 4.52 14.94
C LYS A 101 -3.87 4.43 16.04
N ALA A 102 -2.77 3.74 15.77
CA ALA A 102 -1.61 3.72 16.65
C ALA A 102 -0.85 5.05 16.56
N ASN A 103 -0.29 5.49 17.69
CA ASN A 103 0.65 6.61 17.73
C ASN A 103 2.11 6.15 17.93
N ALA A 104 2.29 4.84 18.14
CA ALA A 104 3.58 4.22 18.37
C ALA A 104 3.66 2.81 17.77
N VAL A 105 4.88 2.36 17.46
CA VAL A 105 5.19 0.97 17.15
C VAL A 105 6.40 0.54 17.98
N LEU A 106 6.30 -0.58 18.67
CA LEU A 106 7.45 -1.29 19.22
C LEU A 106 8.01 -2.20 18.14
N LEU A 107 9.22 -1.92 17.67
CA LEU A 107 9.90 -2.74 16.67
C LEU A 107 10.44 -4.01 17.31
N HIS A 108 10.13 -5.16 16.72
CA HIS A 108 10.66 -6.46 17.15
C HIS A 108 11.92 -6.80 16.37
N GLN A 109 11.77 -6.96 15.05
CA GLN A 109 12.85 -7.37 14.16
C GLN A 109 12.67 -6.77 12.77
N CYS A 110 13.79 -6.53 12.10
CA CYS A 110 13.85 -6.29 10.67
C CYS A 110 14.91 -7.18 10.04
N GLU A 111 14.60 -7.85 8.95
CA GLU A 111 15.54 -8.75 8.27
C GLU A 111 15.31 -8.77 6.75
N ILE A 112 16.35 -9.17 6.02
CA ILE A 112 16.27 -9.41 4.58
C ILE A 112 16.35 -10.92 4.36
N GLN A 113 15.34 -11.46 3.70
CA GLN A 113 15.26 -12.87 3.34
C GLN A 113 15.33 -13.01 1.82
N SER A 114 15.97 -14.07 1.33
CA SER A 114 16.07 -14.41 -0.09
C SER A 114 15.24 -15.66 -0.41
N GLY A 115 14.81 -15.79 -1.67
CA GLY A 115 14.10 -16.99 -2.13
C GLY A 115 12.67 -17.13 -1.60
N ILE A 116 12.00 -16.01 -1.31
CA ILE A 116 10.59 -15.99 -0.87
C ILE A 116 9.68 -16.13 -2.09
N PRO A 117 8.58 -16.90 -2.04
CA PRO A 117 7.64 -16.98 -3.15
C PRO A 117 7.15 -15.58 -3.57
N GLY A 118 7.40 -15.21 -4.83
CA GLY A 118 7.02 -13.90 -5.39
C GLY A 118 8.07 -12.79 -5.26
N CYS A 119 9.15 -12.99 -4.50
CA CYS A 119 10.23 -12.02 -4.33
C CYS A 119 11.60 -12.70 -4.42
N TYR A 120 12.46 -12.24 -5.32
CA TYR A 120 13.87 -12.65 -5.33
C TYR A 120 14.52 -12.42 -3.96
N GLN A 121 14.33 -11.22 -3.41
CA GLN A 121 14.66 -10.88 -2.03
C GLN A 121 13.58 -9.97 -1.42
N GLN A 122 13.41 -10.05 -0.10
CA GLN A 122 12.41 -9.28 0.62
C GLN A 122 12.96 -8.81 1.96
N ALA A 123 12.85 -7.50 2.22
CA ALA A 123 13.05 -6.95 3.56
C ALA A 123 11.72 -6.94 4.29
N VAL A 124 11.66 -7.48 5.51
CA VAL A 124 10.47 -7.49 6.36
C VAL A 124 10.81 -6.87 7.70
N CYS A 125 9.93 -5.99 8.19
CA CYS A 125 9.96 -5.46 9.55
C CYS A 125 8.66 -5.83 10.26
N GLN A 126 8.76 -6.28 11.51
CA GLN A 126 7.63 -6.65 12.35
C GLN A 126 7.68 -5.87 13.67
N GLY A 127 6.50 -5.57 14.21
CA GLY A 127 6.36 -4.82 15.44
C GLY A 127 4.95 -4.91 16.02
N SER A 128 4.75 -4.35 17.21
CA SER A 128 3.44 -4.18 17.83
C SER A 128 2.99 -2.73 17.68
N ALA A 129 1.78 -2.51 17.20
CA ALA A 129 1.15 -1.19 17.11
C ALA A 129 0.55 -0.81 18.46
N LEU A 130 0.96 0.34 19.00
CA LEU A 130 0.61 0.77 20.35
C LEU A 130 -0.09 2.13 20.33
N SER A 131 -1.00 2.32 21.28
CA SER A 131 -1.53 3.62 21.67
C SER A 131 -0.96 3.99 23.03
N VAL A 132 0.11 4.80 23.02
CA VAL A 132 0.78 5.28 24.24
C VAL A 132 0.09 6.55 24.72
N SER A 133 -0.36 6.57 25.97
CA SER A 133 -0.97 7.76 26.57
C SER A 133 0.11 8.67 27.14
N SER A 134 0.07 9.96 26.78
CA SER A 134 0.81 11.01 27.49
C SER A 134 0.06 11.28 28.79
N LYS A 135 0.51 10.73 29.91
CA LYS A 135 -0.01 11.07 31.24
C LYS A 135 1.04 11.83 32.02
#